data_AF-A0A0P9FL97-F1
#
_entry.id   AF-A0A0P9FL97-F1
#
_cell.length_a   1.000
_cell.length_b   1.000
_cell.length_c   1.000
_cell.angle_alpha   90.00
_cell.angle_beta   90.00
_cell.angle_gamma   90.00
#
_symmetry.space_group_name_H-M   'P 1'
#
loop_
_entity.id
_entity.type
_entity.pdbx_description
1 polymer ?
#
loop_
_entity_poly.entity_id
_entity_poly.type
_entity_poly.pdbx_seq_one_letter_code
_entity_poly.pdbx_strand_id
1 'polypeptide(L)' 'WVLAQRPWIVPIPGTTKLHRLAENLGAADVELTPADRQEIDSIVSGIAVQGARYSEASQRMIDR' A
#
# COMPACT_ATOMS: atom_id res chain seq x y z
N TRP A 1 -7.13 4.22 0.40
CA TRP A 1 -6.90 3.57 -0.90
C TRP A 1 -6.71 2.06 -0.80
N VAL A 2 -5.69 1.53 -0.11
CA VAL A 2 -5.44 0.06 -0.02
C VAL A 2 -6.67 -0.74 0.42
N LEU A 3 -7.37 -0.31 1.48
CA LEU A 3 -8.62 -0.93 1.94
C LEU A 3 -9.74 -0.95 0.87
N ALA A 4 -9.75 0.02 -0.04
CA ALA A 4 -10.77 0.15 -1.08
C ALA A 4 -10.47 -0.67 -2.34
N GLN A 5 -9.32 -1.34 -2.42
CA GLN A 5 -8.95 -2.10 -3.62
C GLN A 5 -9.74 -3.40 -3.75
N ARG A 6 -9.86 -4.21 -2.69
CA ARG A 6 -10.61 -5.49 -2.67
C ARG A 6 -11.11 -5.78 -1.24
N PRO A 7 -12.27 -6.44 -1.09
CA PRO A 7 -12.88 -6.67 0.23
C PRO A 7 -12.08 -7.60 1.16
N TRP A 8 -11.15 -8.39 0.63
CA TRP A 8 -10.30 -9.30 1.40
C TRP A 8 -8.89 -8.75 1.71
N ILE A 9 -8.61 -7.49 1.38
CA ILE A 9 -7.31 -6.88 1.69
C ILE A 9 -7.33 -6.34 3.13
N VAL A 10 -6.43 -6.88 3.95
CA VAL A 10 -6.24 -6.44 5.34
C VAL A 10 -4.83 -5.85 5.48
N PRO A 11 -4.67 -4.51 5.47
CA PRO A 11 -3.37 -3.87 5.68
C PRO A 11 -2.92 -4.04 7.14
N ILE A 12 -1.61 -4.17 7.34
CA ILE A 12 -1.00 -4.33 8.69
C ILE A 12 -0.06 -3.14 8.94
N PRO A 13 -0.60 -1.92 9.14
CA PRO A 13 0.23 -0.74 9.36
C PRO A 13 0.92 -0.82 10.73
N GLY A 14 2.26 -0.77 10.75
CA GLY A 14 3.05 -0.68 11.97
C GLY A 14 3.42 0.76 12.32
N THR A 15 3.31 1.14 13.60
CA THR A 15 3.79 2.45 14.09
C THR A 15 4.16 2.39 15.56
N THR A 16 5.08 3.25 15.99
CA THR A 16 5.47 3.43 17.40
C THR A 16 4.79 4.64 18.06
N LYS A 17 4.07 5.46 17.29
CA LYS A 17 3.48 6.73 17.76
C LYS A 17 1.96 6.61 17.88
N LEU A 18 1.42 6.98 19.05
CA LEU A 18 -0.02 6.83 19.33
C LEU A 18 -0.91 7.65 18.38
N HIS A 19 -0.53 8.88 18.05
CA HIS A 19 -1.31 9.70 17.10
C HIS A 19 -1.36 9.08 15.69
N ARG A 20 -0.30 8.37 15.28
CA ARG A 20 -0.28 7.65 13.99
C ARG A 20 -1.16 6.42 14.02
N LEU A 21 -1.27 5.75 15.17
CA LEU A 21 -2.23 4.66 15.33
C LEU A 21 -3.66 5.18 15.14
N ALA A 22 -4.02 6.29 15.80
CA ALA A 22 -5.34 6.89 15.66
C ALA A 22 -5.64 7.30 14.21
N GLU A 23 -4.67 7.93 13.53
CA GLU A 23 -4.78 8.29 12.11
C GLU A 23 -4.97 7.06 11.21
N ASN A 24 -4.19 5.99 11.41
CA ASN A 24 -4.29 4.75 10.65
C ASN A 24 -5.65 4.06 10.86
N LEU A 25 -6.20 4.09 12.08
CA LEU A 25 -7.53 3.55 12.37
C LEU A 25 -8.62 4.36 11.66
N GLY A 26 -8.52 5.69 11.67
CA GLY A 26 -9.46 6.57 10.97
C GLY A 26 -9.50 6.36 9.46
N ALA A 27 -8.47 5.76 8.86
CA ALA A 27 -8.48 5.39 7.44
C ALA A 27 -9.57 4.37 7.07
N ALA A 28 -10.12 3.62 8.04
CA ALA A 28 -11.23 2.70 7.83
C ALA A 28 -12.56 3.43 7.56
N ASP A 29 -12.70 4.65 8.05
CA ASP A 29 -13.91 5.48 7.87
C ASP A 29 -13.86 6.33 6.59
N VAL A 30 -12.74 6.26 5.85
CA VAL A 30 -12.55 7.02 4.61
C VAL A 30 -13.20 6.29 3.44
N GLU A 31 -14.26 6.87 2.90
CA GLU A 31 -14.88 6.42 1.67
C GLU A 31 -14.22 7.08 0.45
N LEU A 32 -13.84 6.27 -0.54
CA LEU A 32 -13.37 6.75 -1.83
C LEU A 32 -14.46 6.50 -2.87
N THR A 33 -14.79 7.51 -3.65
CA THR A 33 -15.70 7.37 -4.79
C THR A 33 -15.03 6.62 -5.94
N PRO A 34 -15.79 6.15 -6.94
CA PRO A 34 -15.18 5.61 -8.16
C PRO A 34 -14.24 6.58 -8.87
N ALA A 35 -14.55 7.88 -8.85
CA ALA A 35 -13.73 8.92 -9.47
C ALA A 35 -12.38 9.08 -8.73
N ASP A 36 -12.41 9.14 -7.39
CA ASP A 36 -11.19 9.26 -6.58
C ASP A 36 -10.25 8.07 -6.82
N ARG A 37 -10.82 6.85 -6.91
CA ARG A 37 -10.03 5.65 -7.20
C ARG A 37 -9.37 5.74 -8.57
N GLN A 38 -10.13 6.16 -9.59
CA GLN A 38 -9.62 6.27 -10.95
C GLN A 38 -8.50 7.32 -11.06
N GLU A 39 -8.64 8.44 -10.36
CA GLU A 39 -7.60 9.47 -10.29
C GLU A 39 -6.32 8.94 -9.63
N ILE A 40 -6.44 8.31 -8.46
CA ILE A 40 -5.30 7.72 -7.75
C ILE A 40 -4.62 6.67 -8.61
N ASP A 41 -5.37 5.76 -9.23
CA ASP A 41 -4.83 4.68 -10.05
C ASP A 41 -4.10 5.25 -11.29
N SER A 42 -4.64 6.31 -11.90
CA SER A 42 -3.96 7.00 -13.02
C SER A 42 -2.63 7.59 -12.59
N ILE A 43 -2.55 8.24 -11.42
CA ILE A 43 -1.30 8.82 -10.90
C ILE A 43 -0.30 7.70 -10.57
N VAL A 44 -0.73 6.65 -9.89
CA VAL A 44 0.13 5.53 -9.47
C VAL A 44 0.67 4.76 -10.68
N SER A 45 -0.12 4.60 -11.75
CA SER A 45 0.32 3.91 -12.96
C SER A 45 1.51 4.58 -13.66
N GLY A 46 1.70 5.89 -13.46
CA GLY A 46 2.84 6.64 -14.00
C GLY A 46 4.13 6.50 -13.19
N ILE A 47 4.09 5.86 -12.01
CA ILE A 47 5.25 5.73 -11.13
C ILE A 47 6.08 4.53 -11.56
N ALA A 48 7.28 4.78 -12.07
CA ALA A 48 8.27 3.74 -12.32
C ALA A 48 8.73 3.13 -10.98
N VAL A 49 8.43 1.85 -10.75
CA VAL A 49 8.90 1.14 -9.56
C VAL A 49 10.41 0.95 -9.66
N GLN A 50 11.16 1.56 -8.73
CA GLN A 50 12.62 1.49 -8.68
C GLN A 50 13.05 0.55 -7.56
N GLY A 51 14.03 -0.31 -7.85
CA GLY A 51 14.63 -1.25 -6.90
C GLY A 51 14.05 -2.66 -6.97
N ALA A 52 14.93 -3.66 -6.84
CA ALA A 52 14.54 -5.04 -6.67
C ALA A 52 14.09 -5.29 -5.23
N ARG A 53 13.08 -6.15 -5.03
CA ARG A 53 12.60 -6.56 -3.69
C ARG A 53 13.72 -7.15 -2.83
N TYR A 54 14.72 -7.74 -3.47
CA TYR A 54 15.88 -8.34 -2.85
C TYR A 54 17.15 -7.80 -3.51
N SER A 55 18.26 -7.80 -2.75
CA SER A 55 19.58 -7.64 -3.37
C SER A 55 19.81 -8.76 -4.40
N GLU A 56 20.65 -8.54 -5.42
CA GLU A 56 20.96 -9.59 -6.41
C GLU A 56 21.45 -10.89 -5.74
N ALA A 57 22.25 -10.76 -4.68
CA ALA A 57 22.73 -11.89 -3.90
C ALA A 57 21.59 -12.65 -3.21
N SER A 58 20.65 -11.93 -2.58
CA SER A 58 19.47 -12.51 -1.95
C SER A 58 18.50 -13.12 -2.97
N GLN A 59 18.38 -12.53 -4.17
CA GLN A 59 17.54 -13.05 -5.25
C GLN A 59 18.05 -14.41 -5.74
N ARG A 60 19.38 -14.59 -5.90
CA ARG A 60 20.00 -15.87 -6.30
C ARG A 60 19.81 -17.00 -5.28
N MET A 61 19.47 -16.69 -4.03
CA MET A 61 19.25 -17.68 -2.97
C MET A 61 17.80 -18.19 -2.91
N ILE A 62 16.85 -17.53 -3.58
CA ILE A 62 15.42 -17.91 -3.57
C ILE A 62 15.16 -19.11 -4.50
N ASP A 63 15.91 -19.24 -5.59
CA ASP A 63 15.74 -20.29 -6.59
C ASP A 63 16.57 -21.56 -6.30
N ARG A 64 16.95 -21.81 -5.03
CA ARG A 64 17.83 -22.92 -4.63
C ARG A 64 17.15 -23.94 -3.71
#